data_AF-A0A9P9IS57-F1
#
_entry.id   AF-A0A9P9IS57-F1
#
_cell.length_a   1.000
_cell.length_b   1.000
_cell.length_c   1.000
_cell.angle_alpha   90.00
_cell.angle_beta   90.00
_cell.angle_gamma   90.00
#
_symmetry.space_group_name_H-M   'P 1'
#
loop_
_entity.id
_entity.type
_entity.pdbx_description
1 polymer ?
#
loop_
_entity_poly.entity_id
_entity_poly.type
_entity_poly.pdbx_seq_one_letter_code
_entity_poly.pdbx_strand_id
1 'polypeptide(L)'
;MKLYPSISEELGEWVQRQPVFFTGSAPTLGSHINVSPKGLTDSHFAILGPNECAYIDRTGSGCETIAHSYDNGRLCLMFMSFGPAPRIVRFFCQSKIVEWDEPGFPDLVRRVAKGKRTAFDGARAVVVANVFEVQTSCGFGVPRVKKAIYASDETTEKSVEEILQEGVDGTVDELAVFEARPTMDVWIKKRVENNTVQEYHNETNVESMDGLPGLKAARRAVGEKLWVGDAKARSIHEKR
;
A
#
# COMPACT_ATOMS: atom_id res chain seq x y z
N MET A 1 9.12 -4.15 -10.33
CA MET A 1 8.42 -2.94 -9.82
C MET A 1 8.28 -1.98 -10.99
N LYS A 2 7.23 -1.16 -11.02
CA LYS A 2 7.08 -0.11 -12.06
C LYS A 2 6.59 1.19 -11.43
N LEU A 3 7.17 2.31 -11.85
CA LEU A 3 6.83 3.66 -11.42
C LEU A 3 6.03 4.39 -12.50
N TYR A 4 5.17 5.30 -12.07
CA TYR A 4 4.33 6.13 -12.91
C TYR A 4 4.30 7.55 -12.32
N PRO A 5 4.30 8.61 -13.15
CA PRO A 5 4.27 9.99 -12.68
C PRO A 5 2.90 10.42 -12.12
N SER A 6 1.85 9.63 -12.36
CA SER A 6 0.48 9.93 -11.97
C SER A 6 -0.38 8.67 -11.86
N ILE A 7 -1.57 8.84 -11.28
CA ILE A 7 -2.61 7.82 -11.20
C ILE A 7 -3.25 7.68 -12.59
N SER A 8 -2.99 6.56 -13.27
CA SER A 8 -3.73 6.23 -14.49
C SER A 8 -5.18 5.88 -14.16
N GLU A 9 -6.07 6.00 -15.15
CA GLU A 9 -7.49 5.64 -15.00
C GLU A 9 -7.65 4.18 -14.51
N GLU A 10 -6.95 3.23 -15.14
CA GLU A 10 -6.97 1.81 -14.74
C GLU A 10 -6.53 1.62 -13.27
N LEU A 11 -5.48 2.31 -12.84
CA LEU A 11 -5.00 2.22 -11.46
C LEU A 11 -5.99 2.87 -10.49
N GLY A 12 -6.57 4.02 -10.87
CA GLY A 12 -7.59 4.73 -10.10
C GLY A 12 -8.84 3.88 -9.88
N GLU A 13 -9.33 3.22 -10.92
CA GLU A 13 -10.44 2.26 -10.82
C GLU A 13 -10.07 1.04 -9.97
N TRP A 14 -8.85 0.54 -10.11
CA TRP A 14 -8.39 -0.61 -9.36
C TRP A 14 -8.28 -0.33 -7.85
N VAL A 15 -7.67 0.80 -7.45
CA VAL A 15 -7.51 1.13 -6.02
C VAL A 15 -8.84 1.40 -5.32
N GLN A 16 -9.80 2.02 -6.02
CA GLN A 16 -11.13 2.30 -5.48
C GLN A 16 -11.95 1.03 -5.20
N ARG A 17 -11.58 -0.11 -5.78
CA ARG A 17 -12.20 -1.42 -5.50
C ARG A 17 -11.62 -2.13 -4.29
N GLN A 18 -10.48 -1.69 -3.75
CA GLN A 18 -9.86 -2.39 -2.63
C GLN A 18 -10.64 -2.10 -1.34
N PRO A 19 -10.97 -3.10 -0.51
CA PRO A 19 -11.80 -2.91 0.68
C PRO A 19 -11.07 -2.16 1.81
N VAL A 20 -9.74 -2.13 1.76
CA VAL A 20 -8.86 -1.51 2.75
C VAL A 20 -7.64 -0.90 2.04
N PHE A 21 -7.15 0.21 2.57
CA PHE A 21 -5.87 0.80 2.24
C PHE A 21 -5.12 1.15 3.51
N PHE A 22 -3.83 1.44 3.38
CA PHE A 22 -2.96 1.75 4.51
C PHE A 22 -2.35 3.12 4.31
N THR A 23 -2.29 3.92 5.36
CA THR A 23 -1.54 5.18 5.39
C THR A 23 -0.22 4.95 6.09
N GLY A 24 0.90 5.35 5.49
CA GLY A 24 2.20 5.46 6.13
C GLY A 24 2.63 6.91 6.22
N SER A 25 2.98 7.40 7.41
CA SER A 25 3.47 8.76 7.62
C SER A 25 4.56 8.77 8.69
N ALA A 26 5.40 9.81 8.69
CA ALA A 26 6.47 9.97 9.65
C ALA A 26 6.69 11.44 10.00
N PRO A 27 6.97 11.77 11.26
CA PRO A 27 7.36 13.12 11.64
C PRO A 27 8.79 13.38 11.16
N THR A 28 9.19 14.64 11.17
CA THR A 28 10.53 15.10 10.79
C THR A 28 11.56 14.65 11.81
N LEU A 29 11.24 14.79 13.10
CA LEU A 29 12.18 14.56 14.21
C LEU A 29 11.76 13.45 15.19
N GLY A 30 10.56 12.90 15.04
CA GLY A 30 10.07 11.81 15.90
C GLY A 30 10.56 10.43 15.47
N SER A 31 10.71 9.52 16.43
CA SER A 31 11.16 8.14 16.18
C SER A 31 10.05 7.21 15.69
N HIS A 32 8.79 7.57 15.93
CA HIS A 32 7.66 6.71 15.59
C HIS A 32 7.22 6.91 14.14
N ILE A 33 7.29 5.84 13.36
CA ILE A 33 6.70 5.79 12.02
C ILE A 33 5.27 5.26 12.17
N ASN A 34 4.29 6.02 11.69
CA ASN A 34 2.89 5.64 11.79
C ASN A 34 2.47 4.83 10.56
N VAL A 35 1.76 3.72 10.80
CA VAL A 35 1.05 2.96 9.77
C VAL A 35 -0.36 2.65 10.27
N SER A 36 -1.37 2.98 9.48
CA SER A 36 -2.77 2.78 9.88
C SER A 36 -3.61 2.20 8.74
N PRO A 37 -4.38 1.12 8.98
CA PRO A 37 -5.38 0.67 8.02
C PRO A 37 -6.58 1.61 8.00
N LYS A 38 -7.17 1.80 6.82
CA LYS A 38 -8.37 2.58 6.56
C LYS A 38 -9.32 1.74 5.70
N GLY A 39 -10.57 1.60 6.14
CA GLY A 39 -11.63 0.89 5.42
C GLY A 39 -12.62 1.84 4.75
N LEU A 40 -13.81 1.32 4.44
CA LEU A 40 -14.93 2.09 3.85
C LEU A 40 -14.51 2.85 2.58
N THR A 41 -13.63 2.26 1.77
CA THR A 41 -13.05 2.90 0.58
C THR A 41 -14.09 3.36 -0.43
N ASP A 42 -15.23 2.69 -0.49
CA ASP A 42 -16.36 3.00 -1.34
C ASP A 42 -17.10 4.31 -0.97
N SER A 43 -16.83 4.87 0.20
CA SER A 43 -17.53 6.02 0.79
C SER A 43 -16.60 7.03 1.44
N HIS A 44 -15.35 6.66 1.73
CA HIS A 44 -14.38 7.47 2.45
C HIS A 44 -13.09 7.71 1.68
N PHE A 45 -12.92 7.17 0.47
CA PHE A 45 -11.76 7.44 -0.39
C PHE A 45 -12.22 7.77 -1.81
N ALA A 46 -11.60 8.78 -2.43
CA ALA A 46 -11.85 9.12 -3.83
C ALA A 46 -10.59 9.59 -4.54
N ILE A 47 -10.48 9.20 -5.82
CA ILE A 47 -9.58 9.84 -6.77
C ILE A 47 -10.26 11.12 -7.26
N LEU A 48 -9.57 12.24 -7.09
CA LEU A 48 -10.06 13.58 -7.43
C LEU A 48 -9.46 14.10 -8.74
N GLY A 49 -8.34 13.53 -9.17
CA GLY A 49 -7.65 13.80 -10.43
C GLY A 49 -6.44 12.87 -10.61
N PRO A 50 -5.67 13.04 -11.70
CA PRO A 50 -4.51 12.18 -12.00
C PRO A 50 -3.41 12.27 -10.94
N ASN A 51 -3.34 13.36 -10.17
CA ASN A 51 -2.34 13.57 -9.12
C ASN A 51 -2.98 13.98 -7.79
N GLU A 52 -4.28 13.76 -7.62
CA GLU A 52 -5.01 14.16 -6.42
C GLU A 52 -5.97 13.04 -6.01
N CYS A 53 -5.90 12.65 -4.75
CA CYS A 53 -6.91 11.82 -4.11
C CYS A 53 -7.18 12.35 -2.71
N ALA A 54 -8.28 11.93 -2.09
CA ALA A 54 -8.59 12.33 -0.73
C ALA A 54 -9.31 11.21 0.01
N TYR A 55 -9.18 11.21 1.33
CA TYR A 55 -10.01 10.40 2.20
C TYR A 55 -10.57 11.16 3.39
N ILE A 56 -11.76 10.75 3.82
CA ILE A 56 -12.42 11.29 5.01
C ILE A 56 -11.78 10.63 6.24
N ASP A 57 -11.20 11.44 7.12
CA ASP A 57 -10.74 10.99 8.43
C ASP A 57 -11.85 11.20 9.46
N ARG A 58 -12.39 10.08 9.95
CA ARG A 58 -13.41 10.08 10.99
C ARG A 58 -12.78 10.09 12.39
N THR A 59 -13.59 10.43 13.38
CA THR A 59 -13.24 10.35 14.79
C THR A 59 -12.63 9.00 15.12
N GLY A 60 -11.40 9.05 15.61
CA GLY A 60 -10.61 7.91 16.07
C GLY A 60 -9.70 8.34 17.21
N SER A 61 -9.09 7.38 17.90
CA SER A 61 -8.31 7.61 19.12
C SER A 61 -6.97 8.33 18.92
N GLY A 62 -6.39 8.29 17.72
CA GLY A 62 -5.11 8.92 17.40
C GLY A 62 -5.20 9.94 16.27
N CYS A 63 -4.15 10.75 16.09
CA CYS A 63 -4.05 11.78 15.05
C CYS A 63 -2.69 11.81 14.33
N GLU A 64 -1.87 10.76 14.43
CA GLU A 64 -0.49 10.79 13.91
C GLU A 64 -0.38 11.15 12.43
N THR A 65 -1.25 10.64 11.56
CA THR A 65 -1.25 11.03 10.14
C THR A 65 -1.54 12.53 9.95
N ILE A 66 -2.44 13.11 10.74
CA ILE A 66 -2.74 14.54 10.73
C ILE A 66 -1.55 15.34 11.27
N ALA A 67 -0.99 14.93 12.41
CA ALA A 67 0.15 15.60 13.04
C ALA A 67 1.39 15.59 12.11
N HIS A 68 1.74 14.45 11.52
CA HIS A 68 2.82 14.34 10.54
C HIS A 68 2.51 15.16 9.29
N SER A 69 1.24 15.28 8.91
CA SER A 69 0.85 16.13 7.78
C SER A 69 1.09 17.61 8.06
N TYR A 70 0.82 18.09 9.28
CA TYR A 70 1.10 19.47 9.68
C TYR A 70 2.60 19.75 9.81
N ASP A 71 3.38 18.75 10.26
CA ASP A 71 4.83 18.85 10.39
C ASP A 71 5.52 18.90 9.02
N ASN A 72 5.30 17.90 8.17
CA ASN A 72 6.02 17.77 6.89
C ASN A 72 5.20 17.25 5.71
N GLY A 73 3.95 16.84 5.90
CA GLY A 73 3.06 16.38 4.83
C GLY A 73 3.48 15.06 4.14
N ARG A 74 4.48 14.34 4.64
CA ARG A 74 4.92 13.08 4.04
C ARG A 74 3.88 11.99 4.26
N LEU A 75 3.29 11.51 3.17
CA LEU A 75 2.27 10.48 3.19
C LEU A 75 2.49 9.44 2.08
N CYS A 76 2.33 8.17 2.43
CA CYS A 76 2.23 7.07 1.48
C CYS A 76 0.89 6.37 1.67
N LEU A 77 0.11 6.22 0.61
CA LEU A 77 -1.09 5.38 0.61
C LEU A 77 -0.79 4.06 -0.08
N MET A 78 -1.10 2.93 0.55
CA MET A 78 -0.87 1.61 -0.03
C MET A 78 -2.17 0.80 -0.14
N PHE A 79 -2.38 0.20 -1.31
CA PHE A 79 -3.48 -0.68 -1.65
C PHE A 79 -2.93 -2.06 -2.02
N MET A 80 -3.66 -3.13 -1.71
CA MET A 80 -3.24 -4.50 -2.06
C MET A 80 -4.40 -5.37 -2.49
N SER A 81 -4.12 -6.33 -3.36
CA SER A 81 -5.09 -7.31 -3.83
C SER A 81 -5.28 -8.45 -2.83
N PHE A 82 -6.54 -8.71 -2.47
CA PHE A 82 -6.97 -9.98 -1.87
C PHE A 82 -7.56 -10.95 -2.90
N GLY A 83 -7.65 -10.53 -4.16
CA GLY A 83 -8.18 -11.34 -5.26
C GLY A 83 -7.15 -12.30 -5.87
N PRO A 84 -7.51 -13.00 -6.96
CA PRO A 84 -6.66 -14.02 -7.57
C PRO A 84 -5.36 -13.45 -8.14
N ALA A 85 -5.40 -12.27 -8.77
CA ALA A 85 -4.22 -11.59 -9.30
C ALA A 85 -3.53 -10.78 -8.19
N PRO A 86 -2.24 -11.03 -7.90
CA PRO A 86 -1.52 -10.31 -6.87
C PRO A 86 -1.07 -8.94 -7.38
N ARG A 87 -1.25 -7.90 -6.55
CA ARG A 87 -0.87 -6.51 -6.88
C ARG A 87 -0.78 -5.69 -5.60
N ILE A 88 0.22 -4.83 -5.52
CA ILE A 88 0.33 -3.76 -4.54
C ILE A 88 0.49 -2.45 -5.32
N VAL A 89 -0.24 -1.41 -4.91
CA VAL A 89 -0.12 -0.05 -5.44
C VAL A 89 0.24 0.87 -4.29
N ARG A 90 1.24 1.75 -4.49
CA ARG A 90 1.57 2.84 -3.56
C ARG A 90 1.41 4.18 -4.26
N PHE A 91 0.80 5.13 -3.57
CA PHE A 91 0.81 6.54 -3.92
C PHE A 91 1.74 7.26 -2.96
N PHE A 92 2.79 7.88 -3.50
CA PHE A 92 3.67 8.76 -2.75
C PHE A 92 3.15 10.19 -2.88
N CYS A 93 2.86 10.81 -1.74
CA CYS A 93 2.05 12.01 -1.68
C CYS A 93 2.62 13.06 -0.75
N GLN A 94 2.29 14.32 -1.04
CA GLN A 94 2.27 15.40 -0.06
C GLN A 94 0.84 15.61 0.43
N SER A 95 0.59 15.44 1.72
CA SER A 95 -0.74 15.61 2.30
C SER A 95 -1.01 17.05 2.76
N LYS A 96 -2.28 17.43 2.67
CA LYS A 96 -2.88 18.62 3.29
C LYS A 96 -4.12 18.19 4.04
N ILE A 97 -4.33 18.75 5.23
CA ILE A 97 -5.52 18.52 6.03
C ILE A 97 -6.50 19.67 5.78
N VAL A 98 -7.78 19.32 5.67
CA VAL A 98 -8.90 20.26 5.69
C VAL A 98 -9.83 19.85 6.82
N GLU A 99 -9.88 20.63 7.89
CA GLU A 99 -10.64 20.31 9.10
C GLU A 99 -12.13 20.68 8.96
N TRP A 100 -12.97 20.09 9.82
CA TRP A 100 -14.43 20.19 9.74
C TRP A 100 -14.98 21.63 9.77
N ASP A 101 -14.25 22.57 10.37
CA ASP A 101 -14.60 23.98 10.51
C ASP A 101 -14.04 24.86 9.37
N GLU A 102 -13.29 24.28 8.43
CA GLU A 102 -12.79 25.00 7.26
C GLU A 102 -13.86 25.11 6.15
N PRO A 103 -13.92 26.25 5.42
CA PRO A 103 -14.90 26.45 4.35
C PRO A 103 -14.88 25.39 3.22
N GLY A 104 -13.72 24.79 2.96
CA GLY A 104 -13.55 23.78 1.91
C GLY A 104 -14.04 22.37 2.30
N PHE A 105 -14.24 22.11 3.60
CA PHE A 105 -14.56 20.79 4.10
C PHE A 105 -15.88 20.22 3.55
N PRO A 106 -17.02 20.95 3.56
CA PRO A 106 -18.27 20.40 3.07
C PRO A 106 -18.22 19.96 1.61
N ASP A 107 -17.46 20.67 0.77
CA ASP A 107 -17.30 20.32 -0.63
C ASP A 107 -16.44 19.09 -0.85
N LEU A 108 -15.30 19.02 -0.15
CA LEU A 108 -14.43 17.85 -0.18
C LEU A 108 -15.15 16.59 0.31
N VAL A 109 -15.90 16.67 1.41
CA VAL A 109 -16.68 15.53 1.90
C VAL A 109 -17.71 15.09 0.85
N ARG A 110 -18.43 16.01 0.19
CA ARG A 110 -19.37 15.65 -0.89
C ARG A 110 -18.68 14.93 -2.05
N ARG A 111 -17.52 15.43 -2.49
CA ARG A 111 -16.72 14.83 -3.57
C ARG A 111 -16.24 13.43 -3.21
N VAL A 112 -15.76 13.23 -1.98
CA VAL A 112 -15.26 11.93 -1.50
C VAL A 112 -16.39 10.94 -1.25
N ALA A 113 -17.46 11.37 -0.58
CA ALA A 113 -18.59 10.52 -0.21
C ALA A 113 -19.49 10.12 -1.39
N LYS A 114 -19.33 10.77 -2.56
CA LYS A 114 -20.13 10.53 -3.77
C LYS A 114 -21.65 10.53 -3.47
N GLY A 115 -22.08 11.39 -2.55
CA GLY A 115 -23.49 11.52 -2.15
C GLY A 115 -23.99 10.55 -1.06
N LYS A 116 -23.16 9.64 -0.53
CA LYS A 116 -23.54 8.75 0.58
C LYS A 116 -23.55 9.53 1.91
N ARG A 117 -24.74 9.81 2.44
CA ARG A 117 -24.95 10.60 3.67
C ARG A 117 -24.28 10.02 4.93
N THR A 118 -24.09 8.71 5.00
CA THR A 118 -23.47 8.04 6.15
C THR A 118 -21.98 8.37 6.34
N ALA A 119 -21.32 8.99 5.35
CA ALA A 119 -19.93 9.42 5.44
C ALA A 119 -19.74 10.76 6.18
N PHE A 120 -20.82 11.50 6.43
CA PHE A 120 -20.76 12.78 7.16
C PHE A 120 -20.65 12.60 8.67
N ASP A 121 -21.25 11.53 9.21
CA ASP A 121 -21.33 11.32 10.65
C ASP A 121 -19.94 10.97 11.22
N GLY A 122 -19.42 11.88 12.05
CA GLY A 122 -18.13 11.73 12.72
C GLY A 122 -16.91 12.05 11.86
N ALA A 123 -17.06 12.68 10.69
CA ALA A 123 -15.92 13.21 9.93
C ALA A 123 -15.30 14.41 10.67
N ARG A 124 -13.99 14.34 10.97
CA ARG A 124 -13.28 15.44 11.66
C ARG A 124 -12.34 16.23 10.73
N ALA A 125 -11.88 15.57 9.67
CA ALA A 125 -11.05 16.18 8.64
C ALA A 125 -11.13 15.41 7.32
N VAL A 126 -10.72 16.04 6.23
CA VAL A 126 -10.39 15.39 4.97
C VAL A 126 -8.89 15.47 4.77
N VAL A 127 -8.26 14.33 4.52
CA VAL A 127 -6.85 14.27 4.13
C VAL A 127 -6.78 14.31 2.61
N VAL A 128 -6.34 15.44 2.07
CA VAL A 128 -6.07 15.61 0.64
C VAL A 128 -4.63 15.20 0.37
N ALA A 129 -4.43 14.32 -0.60
CA ALA A 129 -3.13 13.76 -0.94
C ALA A 129 -2.76 14.14 -2.39
N ASN A 130 -1.76 15.00 -2.51
CA ASN A 130 -1.15 15.40 -3.78
C ASN A 130 -0.12 14.34 -4.18
N VAL A 131 -0.50 13.45 -5.09
CA VAL A 131 0.31 12.32 -5.54
C VAL A 131 1.36 12.79 -6.52
N PHE A 132 2.64 12.59 -6.21
CA PHE A 132 3.75 12.93 -7.12
C PHE A 132 4.34 11.71 -7.82
N GLU A 133 4.14 10.50 -7.30
CA GLU A 133 4.57 9.25 -7.92
C GLU A 133 3.70 8.08 -7.50
N VAL A 134 3.45 7.16 -8.42
CA VAL A 134 2.73 5.91 -8.20
C VAL A 134 3.64 4.72 -8.46
N GLN A 135 3.59 3.73 -7.59
CA GLN A 135 4.38 2.50 -7.72
C GLN A 135 3.47 1.28 -7.74
N THR A 136 3.78 0.34 -8.62
CA THR A 136 3.20 -1.02 -8.61
C THR A 136 4.25 -2.08 -8.28
N SER A 137 3.85 -3.07 -7.46
CA SER A 137 4.67 -4.25 -7.18
C SER A 137 3.83 -5.55 -7.11
N CYS A 138 4.50 -6.69 -7.22
CA CYS A 138 3.87 -7.97 -7.57
C CYS A 138 3.04 -8.62 -6.45
N GLY A 139 3.23 -8.27 -5.17
CA GLY A 139 2.39 -8.76 -4.06
C GLY A 139 2.29 -10.28 -3.90
N PHE A 140 3.21 -11.05 -4.47
CA PHE A 140 3.14 -12.52 -4.56
C PHE A 140 3.15 -13.24 -3.22
N GLY A 141 3.61 -12.61 -2.14
CA GLY A 141 3.55 -13.18 -0.77
C GLY A 141 2.35 -12.72 0.06
N VAL A 142 1.51 -11.81 -0.45
CA VAL A 142 0.31 -11.36 0.26
C VAL A 142 -0.78 -12.43 0.14
N PRO A 143 -1.42 -12.88 1.22
CA PRO A 143 -2.49 -13.87 1.14
C PRO A 143 -3.66 -13.40 0.27
N ARG A 144 -4.46 -14.34 -0.24
CA ARG A 144 -5.67 -14.05 -1.02
C ARG A 144 -6.88 -14.71 -0.39
N VAL A 145 -8.07 -14.19 -0.65
CA VAL A 145 -9.31 -14.90 -0.33
C VAL A 145 -9.41 -16.11 -1.25
N LYS A 146 -9.71 -17.28 -0.68
CA LYS A 146 -9.90 -18.53 -1.40
C LYS A 146 -10.93 -18.33 -2.50
N LYS A 147 -10.51 -18.52 -3.76
CA LYS A 147 -11.37 -18.29 -4.93
C LYS A 147 -12.65 -19.13 -4.88
N ALA A 148 -12.55 -20.35 -4.37
CA ALA A 148 -13.66 -21.31 -4.29
C ALA A 148 -14.82 -20.83 -3.41
N ILE A 149 -14.61 -19.86 -2.50
CA ILE A 149 -15.67 -19.31 -1.64
C ILE A 149 -16.68 -18.47 -2.45
N TYR A 150 -16.24 -17.76 -3.48
CA TYR A 150 -17.06 -16.78 -4.22
C TYR A 150 -17.18 -17.05 -5.72
N ALA A 151 -16.45 -18.04 -6.24
CA ALA A 151 -16.56 -18.49 -7.62
C ALA A 151 -16.75 -20.01 -7.62
N SER A 152 -18.01 -20.43 -7.43
CA SER A 152 -18.44 -21.80 -7.67
C SER A 152 -18.40 -22.07 -9.18
N ASP A 153 -17.37 -22.77 -9.67
CA ASP A 153 -17.47 -23.43 -10.97
C ASP A 153 -18.35 -24.68 -10.81
N GLU A 154 -19.07 -25.10 -11.87
CA GLU A 154 -19.91 -26.32 -11.90
C GLU A 154 -19.12 -27.61 -11.53
N THR A 155 -17.79 -27.53 -11.47
CA THR A 155 -16.87 -28.62 -11.10
C THR A 155 -16.47 -28.64 -9.62
N THR A 156 -16.79 -27.60 -8.84
CA THR A 156 -16.44 -27.55 -7.43
C THR A 156 -17.53 -28.26 -6.63
N GLU A 157 -17.39 -29.57 -6.44
CA GLU A 157 -18.33 -30.39 -5.66
C GLU A 157 -18.32 -30.06 -4.14
N LYS A 158 -17.33 -29.27 -3.69
CA LYS A 158 -17.12 -28.97 -2.28
C LYS A 158 -18.02 -27.85 -1.78
N SER A 159 -18.61 -28.04 -0.61
CA SER A 159 -19.37 -27.00 0.08
C SER A 159 -18.44 -25.88 0.59
N VAL A 160 -18.99 -24.70 0.89
CA VAL A 160 -18.22 -23.60 1.47
C VAL A 160 -17.62 -24.01 2.81
N GLU A 161 -18.34 -24.79 3.61
CA GLU A 161 -17.87 -25.32 4.89
C GLU A 161 -16.64 -26.22 4.71
N GLU A 162 -16.64 -27.09 3.70
CA GLU A 162 -15.49 -27.93 3.37
C GLU A 162 -14.29 -27.09 2.92
N ILE A 163 -14.52 -26.06 2.09
CA ILE A 163 -13.47 -25.13 1.65
C ILE A 163 -12.87 -24.35 2.83
N LEU A 164 -13.67 -23.96 3.82
CA LEU A 164 -13.19 -23.24 5.00
C LEU A 164 -12.34 -24.15 5.90
N GLN A 165 -12.68 -25.43 6.00
CA GLN A 165 -11.89 -26.41 6.75
C GLN A 165 -10.52 -26.73 6.12
N GLU A 166 -10.34 -26.48 4.83
CA GLU A 166 -9.05 -26.64 4.15
C GLU A 166 -8.06 -25.55 4.57
N GLY A 167 -7.19 -25.79 5.55
CA GLY A 167 -6.29 -24.73 5.98
C GLY A 167 -5.39 -25.09 7.16
N VAL A 168 -4.85 -24.03 7.78
CA VAL A 168 -3.98 -24.11 8.95
C VAL A 168 -4.75 -24.84 10.05
N ASP A 169 -4.22 -25.98 10.50
CA ASP A 169 -4.65 -26.81 11.63
C ASP A 169 -6.10 -27.36 11.66
N GLY A 170 -6.95 -27.03 10.69
CA GLY A 170 -8.34 -27.49 10.62
C GLY A 170 -9.32 -26.66 11.46
N THR A 171 -8.85 -25.59 12.12
CA THR A 171 -9.71 -24.65 12.83
C THR A 171 -10.40 -23.71 11.84
N VAL A 172 -11.71 -23.56 11.99
CA VAL A 172 -12.50 -22.61 11.19
C VAL A 172 -12.69 -21.32 12.00
N ASP A 173 -11.85 -20.33 11.70
CA ASP A 173 -11.90 -18.97 12.25
C ASP A 173 -11.99 -17.91 11.15
N GLU A 174 -11.86 -16.63 11.49
CA GLU A 174 -11.91 -15.52 10.52
C GLU A 174 -10.78 -15.56 9.47
N LEU A 175 -9.69 -16.28 9.74
CA LEU A 175 -8.54 -16.41 8.84
C LEU A 175 -8.70 -17.56 7.86
N ALA A 176 -9.61 -18.50 8.12
CA ALA A 176 -9.91 -19.65 7.25
C ALA A 176 -10.33 -19.24 5.83
N VAL A 177 -10.76 -17.99 5.61
CA VAL A 177 -11.10 -17.46 4.27
C VAL A 177 -9.87 -17.20 3.40
N PHE A 178 -8.67 -17.10 4.00
CA PHE A 178 -7.43 -16.79 3.31
C PHE A 178 -6.63 -18.05 2.96
N GLU A 179 -5.87 -17.95 1.87
CA GLU A 179 -4.86 -18.93 1.49
C GLU A 179 -3.58 -18.23 1.02
N ALA A 180 -2.44 -18.91 1.18
CA ALA A 180 -1.17 -18.47 0.63
C ALA A 180 -1.20 -18.52 -0.90
N ARG A 181 -0.44 -17.64 -1.56
CA ARG A 181 -0.30 -17.67 -3.01
C ARG A 181 0.84 -18.61 -3.39
N PRO A 182 0.62 -19.61 -4.28
CA PRO A 182 1.71 -20.47 -4.75
C PRO A 182 2.70 -19.72 -5.66
N THR A 183 2.34 -18.51 -6.10
CA THR A 183 3.10 -17.72 -7.08
C THR A 183 4.51 -17.37 -6.59
N MET A 184 4.70 -17.09 -5.29
CA MET A 184 6.02 -16.76 -4.76
C MET A 184 6.96 -17.96 -4.80
N ASP A 185 6.50 -19.12 -4.32
CA ASP A 185 7.31 -20.33 -4.29
C ASP A 185 7.67 -20.80 -5.69
N VAL A 186 6.71 -20.76 -6.63
CA VAL A 186 6.96 -21.11 -8.04
C VAL A 186 7.95 -20.14 -8.68
N TRP A 187 7.82 -18.84 -8.43
CA TRP A 187 8.70 -17.82 -9.00
C TRP A 187 10.13 -17.91 -8.45
N ILE A 188 10.28 -18.09 -7.12
CA ILE A 188 11.59 -18.30 -6.49
C ILE A 188 12.21 -19.59 -7.00
N LYS A 189 11.46 -20.70 -6.99
CA LYS A 189 11.94 -22.01 -7.46
C LYS A 189 12.51 -21.92 -8.88
N LYS A 190 11.77 -21.29 -9.80
CA LYS A 190 12.23 -21.09 -11.19
C LYS A 190 13.53 -20.28 -11.27
N ARG A 191 13.71 -19.25 -10.43
CA ARG A 191 14.96 -18.47 -10.40
C ARG A 191 16.12 -19.24 -9.79
N VAL A 192 15.87 -20.05 -8.78
CA VAL A 192 16.87 -20.94 -8.17
C VAL A 192 17.34 -21.96 -9.19
N GLU A 193 16.40 -22.64 -9.87
CA GLU A 193 16.68 -23.60 -10.94
C GLU A 193 17.52 -22.99 -12.08
N ASN A 194 17.28 -21.72 -12.40
CA ASN A 194 18.02 -21.00 -13.44
C ASN A 194 19.31 -20.32 -12.93
N ASN A 195 19.65 -20.43 -11.64
CA ASN A 195 20.77 -19.72 -11.00
C ASN A 195 20.75 -18.17 -11.13
N THR A 196 19.58 -17.56 -11.37
CA THR A 196 19.45 -16.10 -11.61
C THR A 196 19.07 -15.30 -10.36
N VAL A 197 19.11 -15.91 -9.16
CA VAL A 197 18.69 -15.24 -7.92
C VAL A 197 19.64 -14.10 -7.54
N GLN A 198 20.95 -14.36 -7.59
CA GLN A 198 21.94 -13.33 -7.24
C GLN A 198 21.95 -12.19 -8.25
N GLU A 199 21.87 -12.49 -9.54
CA GLU A 199 21.75 -11.49 -10.61
C GLU A 199 20.58 -10.55 -10.34
N TYR A 200 19.41 -11.08 -9.99
CA TYR A 200 18.26 -10.26 -9.65
C TYR A 200 18.47 -9.34 -8.45
N HIS A 201 19.13 -9.83 -7.39
CA HIS A 201 19.45 -8.99 -6.23
C HIS A 201 20.42 -7.87 -6.62
N ASN A 202 21.40 -8.17 -7.48
CA ASN A 202 22.38 -7.21 -7.98
C ASN A 202 21.71 -6.12 -8.83
N GLU A 203 20.70 -6.47 -9.60
CA GLU A 203 19.94 -5.51 -10.43
C GLU A 203 18.97 -4.66 -9.61
N THR A 204 18.31 -5.26 -8.62
CA THR A 204 17.11 -4.64 -8.00
C THR A 204 17.28 -4.23 -6.55
N ASN A 205 18.38 -4.60 -5.88
CA ASN A 205 18.53 -4.39 -4.43
C ASN A 205 19.84 -3.70 -4.03
N VAL A 206 20.58 -3.11 -4.98
CA VAL A 206 21.81 -2.34 -4.69
C VAL A 206 21.47 -1.00 -4.03
N GLU A 207 20.37 -0.37 -4.41
CA GLU A 207 19.99 0.97 -3.97
C GLU A 207 18.46 1.06 -3.78
N SER A 208 18.01 1.92 -2.86
CA SER A 208 16.59 2.26 -2.72
C SER A 208 16.17 3.28 -3.78
N MET A 209 14.87 3.54 -3.89
CA MET A 209 14.34 4.58 -4.77
C MET A 209 14.87 5.98 -4.45
N ASP A 210 15.19 6.23 -3.18
CA ASP A 210 15.70 7.52 -2.70
C ASP A 210 17.24 7.61 -2.78
N GLY A 211 17.89 6.65 -3.43
CA GLY A 211 19.34 6.62 -3.52
C GLY A 211 20.04 6.09 -2.27
N LEU A 212 19.31 5.45 -1.35
CA LEU A 212 19.90 4.93 -0.13
C LEU A 212 20.57 3.57 -0.39
N PRO A 213 21.71 3.27 0.27
CA PRO A 213 22.40 2.02 0.04
C PRO A 213 21.55 0.81 0.43
N GLY A 214 21.41 -0.15 -0.49
CA GLY A 214 20.64 -1.38 -0.33
C GLY A 214 21.42 -2.56 0.24
N LEU A 215 21.12 -3.77 -0.24
CA LEU A 215 21.69 -5.02 0.26
C LEU A 215 23.22 -5.04 0.08
N LYS A 216 23.94 -5.19 1.20
CA LYS A 216 25.42 -5.25 1.20
C LYS A 216 25.99 -6.32 0.27
N ALA A 217 25.33 -7.48 0.16
CA ALA A 217 25.77 -8.54 -0.74
C ALA A 217 25.66 -8.13 -2.22
N ALA A 218 24.52 -7.55 -2.61
CA ALA A 218 24.30 -7.05 -3.97
C ALA A 218 25.29 -5.93 -4.32
N ARG A 219 25.48 -4.97 -3.40
CA ARG A 219 26.44 -3.87 -3.52
C ARG A 219 27.88 -4.36 -3.72
N ARG A 220 28.33 -5.36 -2.94
CA ARG A 220 29.66 -5.97 -3.15
C ARG A 220 29.76 -6.68 -4.50
N ALA A 221 28.71 -7.36 -4.92
CA ALA A 221 28.70 -8.11 -6.18
C ALA A 221 28.83 -7.18 -7.40
N VAL A 222 28.34 -5.93 -7.32
CA VAL A 222 28.55 -4.89 -8.34
C VAL A 222 29.83 -4.07 -8.13
N GLY A 223 30.73 -4.49 -7.24
CA GLY A 223 32.03 -3.86 -7.02
C GLY A 223 32.03 -2.64 -6.11
N GLU A 224 30.95 -2.36 -5.39
CA GLU A 224 30.85 -1.18 -4.53
C GLU A 224 31.71 -1.32 -3.25
N LYS A 225 32.52 -0.28 -2.96
CA LYS A 225 33.17 -0.13 -1.65
C LYS A 225 32.14 0.37 -0.63
N LEU A 226 31.57 -0.55 0.16
CA LEU A 226 30.45 -0.28 1.06
C LEU A 226 30.62 0.98 1.93
N TRP A 227 31.79 1.18 2.54
CA TRP A 227 32.03 2.34 3.42
C TRP A 227 31.98 3.68 2.66
N VAL A 228 32.33 3.70 1.38
CA VAL A 228 32.24 4.90 0.54
C VAL A 228 30.78 5.24 0.26
N GLY A 229 29.97 4.25 -0.14
CA GLY A 229 28.54 4.45 -0.37
C GLY A 229 27.79 4.83 0.91
N ASP A 230 28.14 4.20 2.04
CA ASP A 230 27.53 4.52 3.34
C ASP A 230 27.89 5.94 3.80
N ALA A 231 29.14 6.38 3.61
CA ALA A 231 29.56 7.75 3.93
C ALA A 231 28.87 8.79 3.05
N LYS A 232 28.73 8.51 1.74
CA LYS A 232 28.01 9.38 0.79
C LYS A 232 26.56 9.56 1.20
N ALA A 233 25.87 8.46 1.56
CA ALA A 233 24.47 8.51 1.96
C ALA A 233 24.25 9.32 3.24
N ARG A 234 25.13 9.18 4.24
CA ARG A 234 25.07 9.95 5.49
C ARG A 234 25.24 11.46 5.25
N SER A 235 26.18 11.85 4.40
CA SER A 235 26.41 13.27 4.08
C SER A 235 25.23 13.94 3.34
N ILE A 236 24.47 13.18 2.54
CA ILE A 236 23.25 13.69 1.89
C ILE A 236 22.14 13.90 2.92
N HIS A 237 22.05 13.03 3.93
CA HIS A 237 21.04 13.12 4.98
C HIS A 237 21.26 14.30 5.94
N GLU A 238 22.52 14.65 6.23
CA GLU A 238 22.86 15.82 7.07
C GLU A 238 22.58 17.18 6.38
N LYS A 239 22.31 17.19 5.07
CA LYS A 239 22.07 18.41 4.28
C LYS A 239 20.60 18.70 3.97
N ARG A 240 19.69 17.77 4.29
CA ARG A 240 18.24 17.91 4.08
C ARG A 240 17.54 18.13 5.40
#